data_AF-A0AAJ2BIB6-F1
#
_entry.id   AF-A0AAJ2BIB6-F1
#
_cell.length_a   1.000
_cell.length_b   1.000
_cell.length_c   1.000
_cell.angle_alpha   90.00
_cell.angle_beta   90.00
_cell.angle_gamma   90.00
#
_symmetry.space_group_name_H-M   'P 1'
#
loop_
_entity.id
_entity.type
_entity.pdbx_description
1 polymer ?
#
loop_
_entity_poly.entity_id
_entity_poly.type
_entity_poly.pdbx_seq_one_letter_code
_entity_poly.pdbx_strand_id
1 'polypeptide(L)'
;MAQAATPIKTAATEGATGKVTQVIGAVVDVAFEGELPAILNALETDNNGNRLVLEVAQHLGENVVRTIAMDSTEGLVRGQPVANTGAPISVPVGLETLGRIMNVIGEPVDEAGPLNTATKRAIHQEAPSYVDQSTEAQILVTGIKVVDLLAPYAKGGKIGLFGGAGVGKTVLIMELINNVAKAHGGYSVFAGVGERTREGNDLYHEMIESGVNKHGGGEGSKAALVYGQMNEPPGARARVALTGLTIAENFRDEGQDVLFFVDNIFRFTQAGSEVSALLGRIPSAVGYQPTLATDMGQMQERITTTTKGSITSVQAIYVPADDLTDPAPATSFAHLDATTVLSRSIAEKGIYPAVDPLDSTSRMLDPLIVGEEHYEVARKVQSTLQRYKALQDIIAILGMDELSEEDKLSVARARKIERFLSQPFFVAEVFTGSPGKLVALEDTIKGFKGLVNGEYDHLPEAAFYMVGSMDEAIEKAKKLAGEAA
;
A
#
# COMPACT_ATOMS: atom_id res chain seq x y z
N MET A 1 5.57 41.34 -13.68
CA MET A 1 5.98 42.05 -12.46
C MET A 1 5.83 41.07 -11.31
N ALA A 2 6.94 40.57 -10.78
CA ALA A 2 6.96 39.53 -9.77
C ALA A 2 6.47 40.11 -8.43
N GLN A 3 5.39 39.56 -7.88
CA GLN A 3 5.04 39.78 -6.48
C GLN A 3 6.03 38.98 -5.64
N ALA A 4 6.84 39.70 -4.86
CA ALA A 4 7.77 39.13 -3.91
C ALA A 4 7.00 38.28 -2.88
N ALA A 5 7.42 37.02 -2.71
CA ALA A 5 6.96 36.15 -1.66
C ALA A 5 7.14 36.84 -0.30
N THR A 6 6.07 36.92 0.47
CA THR A 6 6.10 37.50 1.81
C THR A 6 6.79 36.49 2.74
N PRO A 7 7.81 36.88 3.53
CA PRO A 7 8.47 35.96 4.42
C PRO A 7 7.48 35.47 5.48
N ILE A 8 7.30 34.15 5.55
CA ILE A 8 6.53 33.50 6.60
C ILE A 8 7.28 33.75 7.90
N LYS A 9 6.76 34.64 8.75
CA LYS A 9 7.24 34.80 10.13
C LYS A 9 6.98 33.48 10.86
N THR A 10 8.03 32.72 11.13
CA THR A 10 8.00 31.62 12.09
C THR A 10 7.55 32.19 13.44
N ALA A 11 6.34 31.80 13.87
CA ALA A 11 5.88 32.10 15.21
C ALA A 11 6.76 31.27 16.16
N ALA A 12 7.74 31.91 16.80
CA ALA A 12 8.52 31.29 17.85
C ALA A 12 7.57 30.95 19.02
N THR A 13 7.15 29.70 19.09
CA THR A 13 6.54 29.14 20.29
C THR A 13 7.53 29.25 21.45
N GLU A 14 7.04 29.60 22.65
CA GLU A 14 7.79 29.71 23.92
C GLU A 14 8.35 28.35 24.37
N GLY A 15 9.20 27.73 23.56
CA GLY A 15 9.93 26.49 23.87
C GLY A 15 11.39 26.79 24.17
N ALA A 16 12.06 25.88 24.90
CA ALA A 16 13.50 25.95 25.12
C ALA A 16 14.23 26.10 23.76
N THR A 17 15.11 27.09 23.66
CA THR A 17 15.89 27.35 22.44
C THR A 17 17.23 26.63 22.53
N GLY A 18 17.49 25.75 21.56
CA GLY A 18 18.77 25.09 21.37
C GLY A 18 19.62 25.78 20.29
N LYS A 19 20.85 25.29 20.11
CA LYS A 19 21.78 25.74 19.06
C LYS A 19 22.38 24.53 18.35
N VAL A 20 22.48 24.59 17.03
CA VAL A 20 23.14 23.55 16.23
C VAL A 20 24.62 23.45 16.62
N THR A 21 25.09 22.26 17.00
CA THR A 21 26.50 22.02 17.33
C THR A 21 27.24 21.28 16.23
N GLN A 22 26.57 20.35 15.54
CA GLN A 22 27.15 19.52 14.50
C GLN A 22 26.12 19.14 13.44
N VAL A 23 26.58 18.98 12.20
CA VAL A 23 25.78 18.54 11.05
C VAL A 23 26.57 17.45 10.33
N ILE A 24 25.98 16.26 10.18
CA ILE A 24 26.56 15.10 9.48
C ILE A 24 25.48 14.54 8.55
N GLY A 25 25.49 14.95 7.28
CA GLY A 25 24.41 14.60 6.35
C GLY A 25 23.05 15.02 6.90
N ALA A 26 22.10 14.07 6.98
CA ALA A 26 20.76 14.29 7.53
C ALA A 26 20.69 14.28 9.07
N VAL A 27 21.81 14.04 9.77
CA VAL A 27 21.86 14.04 11.24
C VAL A 27 22.38 15.39 11.74
N VAL A 28 21.64 15.98 12.66
CA VAL A 28 21.96 17.29 13.26
C VAL A 28 21.99 17.15 14.78
N ASP A 29 23.10 17.52 15.39
CA ASP A 29 23.21 17.58 16.85
C ASP A 29 22.88 19.01 17.33
N VAL A 30 22.04 19.11 18.36
CA VAL A 30 21.53 20.37 18.91
C VAL A 30 21.77 20.40 20.41
N ALA A 31 22.47 21.43 20.88
CA ALA A 31 22.67 21.66 22.31
C ALA A 31 21.58 22.55 22.89
N PHE A 32 21.06 22.18 24.05
CA PHE A 32 20.10 22.97 24.83
C PHE A 32 20.76 23.46 26.12
N GLU A 33 20.51 24.71 26.50
CA GLU A 33 21.03 25.26 27.75
C GLU A 33 20.13 24.90 28.96
N GLY A 34 18.92 24.39 28.70
CA GLY A 34 17.92 24.04 29.70
C GLY A 34 17.41 22.61 29.56
N GLU A 35 16.10 22.43 29.70
CA GLU A 35 15.45 21.11 29.61
C GLU A 35 15.62 20.50 28.21
N LEU A 36 16.02 19.23 28.16
CA LEU A 36 16.18 18.51 26.91
C LEU A 36 14.80 18.12 26.35
N PRO A 37 14.54 18.34 25.05
CA PRO A 37 13.34 17.82 24.41
C PRO A 37 13.29 16.29 24.50
N ALA A 38 12.09 15.74 24.65
CA ALA A 38 11.89 14.30 24.67
C ALA A 38 12.29 13.65 23.33
N ILE A 39 12.62 12.35 23.36
CA ILE A 39 12.82 11.57 22.13
C ILE A 39 11.51 11.62 21.33
N LEU A 40 11.61 11.70 20.01
CA LEU A 40 10.53 11.88 19.03
C LEU A 40 9.93 13.30 18.96
N ASN A 41 10.34 14.24 19.83
CA ASN A 41 9.88 15.62 19.68
C ASN A 41 10.42 16.27 18.41
N ALA A 42 9.60 17.11 17.80
CA ALA A 42 9.97 17.95 16.68
C ALA A 42 10.66 19.22 17.17
N LEU A 43 11.72 19.60 16.47
CA LEU A 43 12.41 20.87 16.59
C LEU A 43 12.33 21.61 15.27
N GLU A 44 12.33 22.94 15.32
CA GLU A 44 12.23 23.79 14.14
C GLU A 44 13.41 24.74 14.04
N THR A 45 13.96 24.87 12.84
CA THR A 45 14.94 25.91 12.51
C THR A 45 14.60 26.49 11.15
N ASP A 46 14.99 27.74 10.93
CA ASP A 46 15.05 28.30 9.58
C ASP A 46 16.24 27.66 8.84
N ASN A 47 16.10 27.37 7.54
CA ASN A 47 17.22 27.06 6.66
C ASN A 47 17.03 27.84 5.35
N ASN A 48 17.77 28.94 5.20
CA ASN A 48 17.68 29.85 4.04
C ASN A 48 16.25 30.36 3.76
N GLY A 49 15.46 30.66 4.79
CA GLY A 49 14.08 31.11 4.67
C GLY A 49 13.04 29.99 4.54
N ASN A 50 13.46 28.72 4.55
CA ASN A 50 12.57 27.56 4.56
C ASN A 50 12.49 26.96 5.97
N ARG A 51 11.33 26.43 6.34
CA ARG A 51 11.12 25.75 7.62
C ARG A 51 11.74 24.36 7.57
N LEU A 52 12.79 24.12 8.35
CA LEU A 52 13.40 22.80 8.53
C LEU A 52 12.96 22.19 9.85
N VAL A 53 12.34 21.02 9.77
CA VAL A 53 11.92 20.22 10.94
C VAL A 53 12.97 19.14 11.21
N LEU A 54 13.38 19.04 12.48
CA LEU A 54 14.28 18.01 12.98
C LEU A 54 13.54 17.16 14.02
N GLU A 55 13.67 15.83 13.97
CA GLU A 55 13.10 14.94 14.99
C GLU A 55 14.19 14.43 15.92
N VAL A 56 13.98 14.52 17.24
CA VAL A 56 14.93 14.00 18.24
C VAL A 56 14.97 12.47 18.21
N ALA A 57 16.13 11.91 17.92
CA ALA A 57 16.34 10.47 17.83
C ALA A 57 16.97 9.88 19.10
N GLN A 58 17.92 10.58 19.73
CA GLN A 58 18.59 10.13 20.94
C GLN A 58 19.20 11.30 21.73
N HIS A 59 19.45 11.08 23.02
CA HIS A 59 20.20 12.01 23.87
C HIS A 59 21.65 11.55 23.95
N LEU A 60 22.61 12.45 23.66
CA LEU A 60 24.05 12.13 23.67
C LEU A 60 24.71 12.37 25.03
N GLY A 61 24.05 13.10 25.93
CA GLY A 61 24.67 13.68 27.13
C GLY A 61 25.10 15.12 26.90
N GLU A 62 25.64 15.77 27.93
CA GLU A 62 26.12 17.17 27.88
C GLU A 62 25.07 18.17 27.33
N ASN A 63 23.79 17.91 27.61
CA ASN A 63 22.65 18.65 27.08
C ASN A 63 22.58 18.71 25.54
N VAL A 64 23.10 17.70 24.85
CA VAL A 64 23.02 17.56 23.40
C VAL A 64 22.02 16.47 23.04
N VAL A 65 21.11 16.81 22.13
CA VAL A 65 20.24 15.83 21.45
C VAL A 65 20.74 15.62 20.02
N ARG A 66 20.67 14.37 19.57
CA ARG A 66 20.89 14.02 18.17
C ARG A 66 19.55 13.91 17.47
N THR A 67 19.45 14.56 16.32
CA THR A 67 18.21 14.69 15.57
C THR A 67 18.37 14.21 14.13
N ILE A 68 17.25 13.92 13.49
CA ILE A 68 17.16 13.54 12.09
C ILE A 68 16.38 14.63 11.37
N ALA A 69 16.95 15.18 10.30
CA ALA A 69 16.33 16.20 9.48
C ALA A 69 15.28 15.62 8.53
N MET A 70 14.14 16.30 8.42
CA MET A 70 13.05 15.96 7.49
C MET A 70 13.23 16.58 6.10
N ASP A 71 14.19 17.49 5.93
CA ASP A 71 14.54 18.11 4.65
C ASP A 71 16.07 18.30 4.57
N SER A 72 16.57 18.82 3.45
CA SER A 72 17.99 19.06 3.21
C SER A 72 18.61 19.94 4.31
N THR A 73 19.75 19.49 4.82
CA THR A 73 20.59 20.22 5.80
C THR A 73 21.64 21.10 5.12
N GLU A 74 21.66 21.15 3.78
CA GLU A 74 22.55 22.05 3.04
C GLU A 74 22.24 23.50 3.41
N GLY A 75 23.28 24.25 3.77
CA GLY A 75 23.15 25.64 4.24
C GLY A 75 23.00 25.79 5.76
N LEU A 76 22.81 24.71 6.52
CA LEU A 76 22.73 24.78 7.98
C LEU A 76 24.09 25.11 8.59
N VAL A 77 24.13 26.07 9.53
CA VAL A 77 25.37 26.54 10.15
C VAL A 77 25.37 26.26 11.66
N ARG A 78 26.55 25.96 12.21
CA ARG A 78 26.72 25.79 13.67
C ARG A 78 26.41 27.09 14.40
N GLY A 79 25.75 26.98 15.55
CA GLY A 79 25.28 28.09 16.36
C GLY A 79 23.89 28.61 15.97
N GLN A 80 23.31 28.10 14.89
CA GLN A 80 21.96 28.48 14.45
C GLN A 80 20.91 28.10 15.51
N PRO A 81 19.95 29.01 15.82
CA PRO A 81 18.95 28.75 16.83
C PRO A 81 17.94 27.69 16.36
N VAL A 82 17.59 26.79 17.27
CA VAL A 82 16.62 25.71 17.06
C VAL A 82 15.54 25.82 18.13
N ALA A 83 14.27 25.89 17.74
CA ALA A 83 13.15 25.96 18.66
C ALA A 83 12.59 24.55 18.93
N ASN A 84 12.40 24.21 20.20
CA ASN A 84 11.66 23.00 20.58
C ASN A 84 10.15 23.26 20.46
N THR A 85 9.43 22.42 19.71
CA THR A 85 7.97 22.51 19.59
C THR A 85 7.22 21.95 20.80
N GLY A 86 7.91 21.16 21.64
CA GLY A 86 7.35 20.52 22.83
C GLY A 86 6.57 19.22 22.55
N ALA A 87 6.36 18.87 21.29
CA ALA A 87 5.60 17.68 20.89
C ALA A 87 6.25 16.99 19.68
N PRO A 88 5.85 15.74 19.34
CA PRO A 88 6.26 15.11 18.09
C PRO A 88 5.72 15.84 16.87
N ILE A 89 6.26 15.50 15.69
CA ILE A 89 5.76 16.00 14.40
C ILE A 89 4.25 15.74 14.35
N SER A 90 3.47 16.80 14.15
CA SER A 90 2.01 16.77 14.20
C SER A 90 1.42 17.27 12.90
N VAL A 91 0.62 16.41 12.27
CA VAL A 91 0.13 16.59 10.89
C VAL A 91 -1.37 16.87 10.89
N PRO A 92 -1.89 17.64 9.90
CA PRO A 92 -3.31 17.87 9.75
C PRO A 92 -4.05 16.55 9.48
N VAL A 93 -5.21 16.39 10.11
CA VAL A 93 -6.10 15.24 9.91
C VAL A 93 -7.55 15.73 9.71
N GLY A 94 -8.41 14.84 9.23
CA GLY A 94 -9.83 15.12 8.98
C GLY A 94 -10.21 15.02 7.50
N LEU A 95 -11.48 15.27 7.19
CA LEU A 95 -12.01 15.19 5.82
C LEU A 95 -11.35 16.19 4.87
N GLU A 96 -10.77 17.27 5.40
CA GLU A 96 -10.09 18.32 4.66
C GLU A 96 -8.81 17.82 3.98
N THR A 97 -8.25 16.68 4.42
CA THR A 97 -7.08 16.06 3.79
C THR A 97 -7.44 15.25 2.55
N LEU A 98 -8.73 14.97 2.29
CA LEU A 98 -9.17 14.15 1.17
C LEU A 98 -8.97 14.90 -0.16
N GLY A 99 -8.30 14.21 -1.10
CA GLY A 99 -7.93 14.72 -2.41
C GLY A 99 -6.74 15.69 -2.40
N ARG A 100 -6.06 15.84 -1.26
CA ARG A 100 -4.89 16.70 -1.09
C ARG A 100 -3.60 15.88 -1.07
N ILE A 101 -2.50 16.50 -1.48
CA ILE A 101 -1.15 15.90 -1.38
C ILE A 101 -0.39 16.58 -0.24
N MET A 102 0.10 15.79 0.71
CA MET A 102 0.89 16.27 1.85
C MET A 102 2.29 15.66 1.85
N ASN A 103 3.27 16.40 2.38
CA ASN A 103 4.60 15.88 2.69
C ASN A 103 4.65 15.23 4.09
N VAL A 104 5.81 14.73 4.49
CA VAL A 104 6.04 14.06 5.77
C VAL A 104 5.65 14.90 7.00
N ILE A 105 5.82 16.23 6.94
CA ILE A 105 5.49 17.14 8.05
C ILE A 105 4.05 17.69 7.97
N GLY A 106 3.26 17.21 7.01
CA GLY A 106 1.85 17.58 6.87
C GLY A 106 1.59 18.89 6.12
N GLU A 107 2.58 19.43 5.42
CA GLU A 107 2.40 20.61 4.57
C GLU A 107 1.86 20.19 3.19
N PRO A 108 0.89 20.94 2.63
CA PRO A 108 0.35 20.63 1.30
C PRO A 108 1.36 20.96 0.21
N VAL A 109 1.54 20.04 -0.74
CA VAL A 109 2.48 20.16 -1.87
C VAL A 109 1.78 20.11 -3.23
N ASP A 110 0.46 20.24 -3.24
CA ASP A 110 -0.40 20.20 -4.45
C ASP A 110 -0.71 21.58 -5.04
N GLU A 111 -0.11 22.65 -4.51
CA GLU A 111 -0.34 24.04 -4.92
C GLU A 111 -1.82 24.50 -4.83
N ALA A 112 -2.68 23.75 -4.14
CA ALA A 112 -4.11 24.04 -3.99
C ALA A 112 -4.43 24.95 -2.78
N GLY A 113 -3.42 25.67 -2.27
CA GLY A 113 -3.53 26.51 -1.08
C GLY A 113 -3.40 25.73 0.25
N PRO A 114 -3.56 26.41 1.40
CA PRO A 114 -3.40 25.78 2.70
C PRO A 114 -4.51 24.74 3.02
N LEU A 115 -4.20 23.81 3.92
CA LEU A 115 -5.19 22.91 4.52
C LEU A 115 -5.93 23.63 5.65
N ASN A 116 -7.24 23.79 5.52
CA ASN A 116 -8.08 24.46 6.51
C ASN A 116 -8.60 23.47 7.56
N THR A 117 -7.71 22.83 8.33
CA THR A 117 -8.11 21.97 9.47
C THR A 117 -7.64 22.56 10.80
N ALA A 118 -8.51 22.45 11.81
CA ALA A 118 -8.18 22.82 13.19
C ALA A 118 -7.49 21.67 13.94
N THR A 119 -7.62 20.43 13.46
CA THR A 119 -7.16 19.23 14.16
C THR A 119 -5.82 18.77 13.60
N LYS A 120 -4.84 18.62 14.49
CA LYS A 120 -3.56 17.99 14.19
C LYS A 120 -3.35 16.79 15.09
N ARG A 121 -2.68 15.76 14.58
CA ARG A 121 -2.35 14.54 15.34
C ARG A 121 -0.87 14.22 15.18
N ALA A 122 -0.23 13.80 16.27
CA ALA A 122 1.19 13.43 16.28
C ALA A 122 1.41 12.12 15.52
N ILE A 123 2.48 12.04 14.72
CA ILE A 123 2.76 10.87 13.87
C ILE A 123 3.21 9.63 14.65
N HIS A 124 3.77 9.87 15.84
CA HIS A 124 4.17 8.83 16.79
C HIS A 124 3.02 8.58 17.75
N GLN A 125 2.43 7.39 17.64
CA GLN A 125 1.35 6.90 18.47
C GLN A 125 1.68 5.48 18.91
N GLU A 126 1.19 5.10 20.08
CA GLU A 126 1.22 3.70 20.52
C GLU A 126 0.25 2.87 19.68
N ALA A 127 0.56 1.58 19.50
CA ALA A 127 -0.38 0.65 18.88
C ALA A 127 -1.64 0.48 19.76
N PRO A 128 -2.81 0.18 19.15
CA PRO A 128 -4.02 -0.12 19.92
C PRO A 128 -3.77 -1.20 20.97
N SER A 129 -4.30 -0.99 22.18
CA SER A 129 -4.11 -1.91 23.28
C SER A 129 -4.82 -3.24 23.00
N TYR A 130 -4.41 -4.30 23.70
CA TYR A 130 -5.02 -5.62 23.52
C TYR A 130 -6.54 -5.64 23.70
N VAL A 131 -7.09 -4.80 24.59
CA VAL A 131 -8.54 -4.72 24.84
C VAL A 131 -9.31 -3.98 23.73
N ASP A 132 -8.62 -3.15 22.94
CA ASP A 132 -9.22 -2.38 21.86
C ASP A 132 -9.24 -3.14 20.53
N GLN A 133 -8.50 -4.24 20.44
CA GLN A 133 -8.41 -5.06 19.23
C GLN A 133 -9.67 -5.92 19.04
N SER A 134 -10.20 -5.94 17.82
CA SER A 134 -11.32 -6.82 17.47
C SER A 134 -10.83 -8.26 17.28
N THR A 135 -11.64 -9.23 17.73
CA THR A 135 -11.38 -10.67 17.54
C THR A 135 -12.16 -11.26 16.36
N GLU A 136 -12.95 -10.45 15.64
CA GLU A 136 -13.78 -10.95 14.55
C GLU A 136 -12.98 -11.07 13.25
N ALA A 137 -12.90 -12.29 12.73
CA ALA A 137 -12.37 -12.56 11.40
C ALA A 137 -13.47 -12.34 10.35
N GLN A 138 -13.42 -11.20 9.66
CA GLN A 138 -14.32 -10.88 8.56
C GLN A 138 -13.54 -10.73 7.26
N ILE A 139 -14.11 -11.19 6.15
CA ILE A 139 -13.57 -10.99 4.81
C ILE A 139 -13.95 -9.61 4.27
N LEU A 140 -12.99 -8.93 3.66
CA LEU A 140 -13.20 -7.72 2.87
C LEU A 140 -13.45 -8.15 1.42
N VAL A 141 -14.70 -8.04 0.97
CA VAL A 141 -15.08 -8.30 -0.42
C VAL A 141 -14.54 -7.18 -1.30
N THR A 142 -13.61 -7.52 -2.20
CA THR A 142 -12.91 -6.58 -3.08
C THR A 142 -13.62 -6.37 -4.42
N GLY A 143 -14.48 -7.32 -4.80
CA GLY A 143 -15.12 -7.35 -6.11
C GLY A 143 -14.20 -7.85 -7.23
N ILE A 144 -13.01 -8.37 -6.88
CA ILE A 144 -12.00 -8.88 -7.81
C ILE A 144 -11.93 -10.40 -7.67
N LYS A 145 -12.33 -11.12 -8.72
CA LYS A 145 -12.53 -12.58 -8.69
C LYS A 145 -11.35 -13.36 -8.12
N VAL A 146 -10.13 -13.12 -8.62
CA VAL A 146 -8.94 -13.86 -8.21
C VAL A 146 -8.57 -13.62 -6.74
N VAL A 147 -8.75 -12.39 -6.26
CA VAL A 147 -8.48 -12.02 -4.87
C VAL A 147 -9.54 -12.63 -3.96
N ASP A 148 -10.82 -12.38 -4.25
CA ASP A 148 -11.92 -12.85 -3.42
C ASP A 148 -11.99 -14.38 -3.36
N LEU A 149 -11.66 -15.10 -4.45
CA LEU A 149 -11.67 -16.56 -4.45
C LEU A 149 -10.44 -17.18 -3.79
N LEU A 150 -9.22 -16.78 -4.19
CA LEU A 150 -8.00 -17.54 -3.89
C LEU A 150 -7.14 -16.92 -2.79
N ALA A 151 -7.18 -15.61 -2.62
CA ALA A 151 -6.42 -14.90 -1.59
C ALA A 151 -7.32 -13.85 -0.91
N PRO A 152 -8.45 -14.26 -0.28
CA PRO A 152 -9.43 -13.34 0.26
C PRO A 152 -8.82 -12.42 1.31
N TYR A 153 -9.14 -11.13 1.24
CA TYR A 153 -8.58 -10.14 2.14
C TYR A 153 -9.33 -10.11 3.47
N ALA A 154 -8.56 -9.91 4.54
CA ALA A 154 -9.08 -9.72 5.88
C ALA A 154 -9.49 -8.25 6.08
N LYS A 155 -10.68 -8.02 6.62
CA LYS A 155 -11.08 -6.68 7.07
C LYS A 155 -10.18 -6.23 8.22
N GLY A 156 -9.45 -5.14 7.98
CA GLY A 156 -8.40 -4.59 8.83
C GLY A 156 -7.14 -5.44 8.94
N GLY A 157 -6.94 -6.37 8.00
CA GLY A 157 -5.70 -7.10 7.87
C GLY A 157 -4.65 -6.36 7.05
N LYS A 158 -3.49 -7.01 6.93
CA LYS A 158 -2.33 -6.51 6.21
C LYS A 158 -2.06 -7.37 4.98
N ILE A 159 -2.12 -6.76 3.80
CA ILE A 159 -1.94 -7.41 2.52
C ILE A 159 -0.60 -7.02 1.93
N GLY A 160 0.22 -8.00 1.57
CA GLY A 160 1.45 -7.78 0.81
C GLY A 160 1.19 -7.94 -0.69
N LEU A 161 1.45 -6.88 -1.45
CA LEU A 161 1.41 -6.89 -2.91
C LEU A 161 2.82 -7.04 -3.47
N PHE A 162 3.11 -8.19 -4.04
CA PHE A 162 4.39 -8.52 -4.65
C PHE A 162 4.29 -8.37 -6.15
N GLY A 163 5.34 -7.84 -6.79
CA GLY A 163 5.36 -7.76 -8.24
C GLY A 163 6.45 -6.84 -8.78
N GLY A 164 7.01 -7.22 -9.93
CA GLY A 164 7.97 -6.43 -10.67
C GLY A 164 7.36 -5.16 -11.30
N ALA A 165 8.18 -4.39 -12.00
CA ALA A 165 7.68 -3.26 -12.79
C ALA A 165 6.81 -3.76 -13.97
N GLY A 166 5.72 -3.05 -14.24
CA GLY A 166 4.86 -3.30 -15.41
C GLY A 166 3.81 -4.41 -15.29
N VAL A 167 3.66 -5.04 -14.11
CA VAL A 167 2.67 -6.12 -13.89
C VAL A 167 1.27 -5.63 -13.45
N GLY A 168 1.06 -4.31 -13.40
CA GLY A 168 -0.24 -3.72 -13.07
C GLY A 168 -0.51 -3.46 -11.58
N LYS A 169 0.53 -3.30 -10.73
CA LYS A 169 0.40 -2.98 -9.29
C LYS A 169 -0.47 -1.74 -9.03
N THR A 170 -0.12 -0.61 -9.64
CA THR A 170 -0.83 0.66 -9.47
C THR A 170 -2.28 0.56 -9.93
N VAL A 171 -2.51 -0.12 -11.05
CA VAL A 171 -3.87 -0.37 -11.59
C VAL A 171 -4.71 -1.19 -10.61
N LEU A 172 -4.14 -2.23 -10.00
CA LEU A 172 -4.83 -3.02 -8.97
C LEU A 172 -5.13 -2.19 -7.72
N ILE A 173 -4.19 -1.35 -7.26
CA ILE A 173 -4.37 -0.45 -6.12
C ILE A 173 -5.52 0.53 -6.38
N MET A 174 -5.54 1.18 -7.54
CA MET A 174 -6.60 2.11 -7.92
C MET A 174 -7.96 1.42 -8.02
N GLU A 175 -8.02 0.20 -8.55
CA GLU A 175 -9.25 -0.57 -8.62
C GLU A 175 -9.76 -0.92 -7.21
N LEU A 176 -8.87 -1.32 -6.29
CA LEU A 176 -9.24 -1.58 -4.89
C LEU A 176 -9.80 -0.32 -4.21
N ILE A 177 -9.18 0.85 -4.43
CA ILE A 177 -9.69 2.14 -3.95
C ILE A 177 -11.10 2.40 -4.49
N ASN A 178 -11.28 2.26 -5.81
CA ASN A 178 -12.56 2.49 -6.46
C ASN A 178 -13.66 1.52 -5.98
N ASN A 179 -13.35 0.23 -5.87
CA ASN A 179 -14.34 -0.79 -5.51
C ASN A 179 -14.77 -0.66 -4.05
N VAL A 180 -13.84 -0.43 -3.13
CA VAL A 180 -14.17 -0.26 -1.72
C VAL A 180 -14.88 1.07 -1.46
N ALA A 181 -14.49 2.15 -2.14
CA ALA A 181 -15.23 3.42 -2.06
C ALA A 181 -16.67 3.29 -2.57
N LYS A 182 -16.90 2.53 -3.64
CA LYS A 182 -18.24 2.27 -4.21
C LYS A 182 -19.09 1.32 -3.35
N ALA A 183 -18.49 0.27 -2.80
CA ALA A 183 -19.21 -0.79 -2.09
C ALA A 183 -19.38 -0.52 -0.58
N HIS A 184 -18.37 0.05 0.07
CA HIS A 184 -18.31 0.20 1.54
C HIS A 184 -18.33 1.65 2.02
N GLY A 185 -18.23 2.63 1.12
CA GLY A 185 -18.28 4.06 1.46
C GLY A 185 -17.07 4.59 2.24
N GLY A 186 -16.03 3.78 2.40
CA GLY A 186 -14.82 4.09 3.16
C GLY A 186 -13.89 5.10 2.48
N TYR A 187 -12.96 5.65 3.26
CA TYR A 187 -11.89 6.52 2.79
C TYR A 187 -10.59 5.74 2.56
N SER A 188 -9.75 6.28 1.68
CA SER A 188 -8.44 5.72 1.40
C SER A 188 -7.34 6.70 1.80
N VAL A 189 -6.20 6.19 2.24
CA VAL A 189 -4.98 6.97 2.44
C VAL A 189 -3.85 6.29 1.70
N PHE A 190 -3.14 7.02 0.86
CA PHE A 190 -2.00 6.49 0.11
C PHE A 190 -0.72 7.14 0.64
N ALA A 191 0.21 6.32 1.14
CA ALA A 191 1.55 6.70 1.55
C ALA A 191 2.56 6.28 0.48
N GLY A 192 3.05 7.25 -0.31
CA GLY A 192 4.14 7.09 -1.25
C GLY A 192 5.49 7.21 -0.55
N VAL A 193 5.99 6.09 -0.04
CA VAL A 193 7.25 5.95 0.68
C VAL A 193 8.39 5.65 -0.29
N GLY A 194 9.26 6.63 -0.53
CA GLY A 194 10.44 6.48 -1.36
C GLY A 194 10.15 6.04 -2.79
N GLU A 195 9.00 6.45 -3.32
CA GLU A 195 8.60 6.17 -4.71
C GLU A 195 9.04 7.27 -5.68
N ARG A 196 8.99 6.94 -6.98
CA ARG A 196 9.36 7.89 -8.03
C ARG A 196 8.35 9.03 -8.10
N THR A 197 8.83 10.27 -8.19
CA THR A 197 7.99 11.47 -8.35
C THR A 197 7.03 11.37 -9.53
N ARG A 198 7.51 10.81 -10.65
CA ARG A 198 6.68 10.55 -11.83
C ARG A 198 5.49 9.65 -11.51
N GLU A 199 5.70 8.55 -10.78
CA GLU A 199 4.64 7.59 -10.46
C GLU A 199 3.62 8.21 -9.50
N GLY A 200 4.06 9.01 -8.52
CA GLY A 200 3.15 9.76 -7.65
C GLY A 200 2.34 10.83 -8.40
N ASN A 201 2.94 11.48 -9.40
CA ASN A 201 2.26 12.44 -10.27
C ASN A 201 1.22 11.76 -11.16
N ASP A 202 1.60 10.67 -11.82
CA ASP A 202 0.71 9.89 -12.68
C ASP A 202 -0.49 9.37 -11.87
N LEU A 203 -0.24 8.82 -10.67
CA LEU A 203 -1.30 8.37 -9.77
C LEU A 203 -2.26 9.51 -9.37
N TYR A 204 -1.74 10.72 -9.07
CA TYR A 204 -2.59 11.86 -8.72
C TYR A 204 -3.52 12.25 -9.86
N HIS A 205 -3.01 12.32 -11.09
CA HIS A 205 -3.82 12.62 -12.27
C HIS A 205 -4.80 11.50 -12.60
N GLU A 206 -4.38 10.23 -12.53
CA GLU A 206 -5.25 9.08 -12.72
C GLU A 206 -6.41 9.05 -11.69
N MET A 207 -6.15 9.42 -10.43
CA MET A 207 -7.20 9.55 -9.42
C MET A 207 -8.20 10.68 -9.73
N ILE A 208 -7.75 11.76 -10.37
CA ILE A 208 -8.63 12.85 -10.81
C ILE A 208 -9.47 12.41 -12.02
N GLU A 209 -8.84 11.80 -13.02
CA GLU A 209 -9.49 11.35 -14.24
C GLU A 209 -10.51 10.23 -13.99
N SER A 210 -10.21 9.30 -13.08
CA SER A 210 -11.11 8.23 -12.65
C SER A 210 -12.23 8.70 -11.70
N GLY A 211 -12.17 9.95 -11.24
CA GLY A 211 -13.17 10.53 -10.33
C GLY A 211 -13.07 10.05 -8.88
N VAL A 212 -11.98 9.38 -8.49
CA VAL A 212 -11.68 9.02 -7.10
C VAL A 212 -11.43 10.28 -6.26
N ASN A 213 -10.71 11.25 -6.83
CA ASN A 213 -10.44 12.54 -6.22
C ASN A 213 -10.88 13.69 -7.13
N LYS A 214 -11.20 14.83 -6.52
CA LYS A 214 -11.38 16.09 -7.25
C LYS A 214 -10.06 16.86 -7.25
N HIS A 215 -9.79 17.58 -8.33
CA HIS A 215 -8.60 18.41 -8.44
C HIS A 215 -8.54 19.45 -7.31
N GLY A 216 -7.45 19.46 -6.53
CA GLY A 216 -7.30 20.34 -5.36
C GLY A 216 -8.14 19.93 -4.15
N GLY A 217 -8.69 18.72 -4.15
CA GLY A 217 -9.49 18.17 -3.06
C GLY A 217 -10.94 18.67 -3.00
N GLY A 218 -11.55 18.49 -1.84
CA GLY A 218 -12.92 18.94 -1.56
C GLY A 218 -13.95 17.82 -1.54
N GLU A 219 -15.21 18.21 -1.31
CA GLU A 219 -16.32 17.29 -1.08
C GLU A 219 -16.49 16.28 -2.22
N GLY A 220 -16.44 14.99 -1.88
CA GLY A 220 -16.52 13.88 -2.84
C GLY A 220 -15.18 13.22 -3.14
N SER A 221 -14.05 13.84 -2.79
CA SER A 221 -12.74 13.16 -2.82
C SER A 221 -12.71 12.01 -1.81
N LYS A 222 -12.07 10.90 -2.17
CA LYS A 222 -12.07 9.67 -1.37
C LYS A 222 -10.70 9.26 -0.86
N ALA A 223 -9.62 9.81 -1.41
CA ALA A 223 -8.26 9.42 -1.06
C ALA A 223 -7.42 10.62 -0.61
N ALA A 224 -6.77 10.52 0.55
CA ALA A 224 -5.70 11.45 0.96
C ALA A 224 -4.33 10.92 0.50
N LEU A 225 -3.48 11.79 -0.03
CA LEU A 225 -2.16 11.41 -0.56
C LEU A 225 -1.06 11.98 0.35
N VAL A 226 -0.13 11.12 0.78
CA VAL A 226 1.05 11.51 1.56
C VAL A 226 2.29 11.02 0.84
N TYR A 227 3.14 11.93 0.41
CA TYR A 227 4.34 11.62 -0.37
C TYR A 227 5.61 11.99 0.38
N GLY A 228 6.57 11.06 0.30
CA GLY A 228 7.92 11.18 0.84
C GLY A 228 8.85 10.50 -0.16
N GLN A 229 9.18 11.21 -1.22
CA GLN A 229 9.67 10.61 -2.47
C GLN A 229 11.18 10.26 -2.42
N MET A 230 11.68 9.60 -3.47
CA MET A 230 13.10 9.20 -3.54
C MET A 230 14.11 10.35 -3.43
N ASN A 231 13.72 11.57 -3.84
CA ASN A 231 14.55 12.77 -3.75
C ASN A 231 14.63 13.36 -2.33
N GLU A 232 13.75 12.93 -1.42
CA GLU A 232 13.74 13.40 -0.04
C GLU A 232 14.77 12.65 0.82
N PRO A 233 15.30 13.30 1.87
CA PRO A 233 16.28 12.69 2.76
C PRO A 233 15.72 11.44 3.45
N PRO A 234 16.58 10.53 3.93
CA PRO A 234 16.14 9.32 4.61
C PRO A 234 15.28 9.59 5.85
N GLY A 235 15.42 10.74 6.51
CA GLY A 235 14.55 11.13 7.62
C GLY A 235 13.08 11.23 7.22
N ALA A 236 12.79 11.91 6.10
CA ALA A 236 11.44 12.04 5.58
C ALA A 236 10.86 10.67 5.17
N ARG A 237 11.63 9.89 4.40
CA ARG A 237 11.21 8.54 3.95
C ARG A 237 10.95 7.58 5.12
N ALA A 238 11.70 7.70 6.21
CA ALA A 238 11.53 6.89 7.42
C ALA A 238 10.33 7.32 8.29
N ARG A 239 9.64 8.42 7.97
CA ARG A 239 8.51 8.94 8.76
C ARG A 239 7.22 9.11 7.96
N VAL A 240 7.30 9.23 6.64
CA VAL A 240 6.13 9.47 5.78
C VAL A 240 5.05 8.38 5.88
N ALA A 241 5.45 7.11 6.07
CA ALA A 241 4.50 6.02 6.33
C ALA A 241 3.69 6.26 7.61
N LEU A 242 4.30 6.81 8.66
CA LEU A 242 3.64 7.14 9.92
C LEU A 242 2.69 8.32 9.74
N THR A 243 3.04 9.30 8.91
CA THR A 243 2.15 10.42 8.54
C THR A 243 0.88 9.92 7.87
N GLY A 244 1.01 9.06 6.85
CA GLY A 244 -0.14 8.41 6.21
C GLY A 244 -0.97 7.58 7.18
N LEU A 245 -0.30 6.80 8.03
CA LEU A 245 -0.97 5.98 9.04
C LEU A 245 -1.76 6.83 10.04
N THR A 246 -1.24 7.99 10.44
CA THR A 246 -1.90 8.89 11.39
C THR A 246 -3.20 9.46 10.84
N ILE A 247 -3.26 9.75 9.54
CA ILE A 247 -4.48 10.17 8.85
C ILE A 247 -5.47 8.99 8.79
N ALA A 248 -4.99 7.79 8.46
CA ALA A 248 -5.83 6.59 8.44
C ALA A 248 -6.39 6.25 9.83
N GLU A 249 -5.58 6.38 10.89
CA GLU A 249 -6.01 6.20 12.27
C GLU A 249 -7.06 7.22 12.69
N ASN A 250 -6.98 8.47 12.21
CA ASN A 250 -8.02 9.45 12.49
C ASN A 250 -9.38 8.98 11.96
N PHE A 251 -9.45 8.54 10.69
CA PHE A 251 -10.69 8.03 10.11
C PHE A 251 -11.16 6.73 10.79
N ARG A 252 -10.23 5.82 11.15
CA ARG A 252 -10.56 4.60 11.91
C ARG A 252 -11.19 4.94 13.26
N ASP A 253 -10.60 5.87 13.98
CA ASP A 253 -11.03 6.24 15.33
C ASP A 253 -12.35 7.05 15.30
N GLU A 254 -12.71 7.64 14.16
CA GLU A 254 -14.02 8.20 13.82
C GLU A 254 -15.06 7.15 13.41
N GLY A 255 -14.66 5.87 13.32
CA GLY A 255 -15.54 4.74 13.06
C GLY A 255 -15.67 4.33 11.60
N GLN A 256 -14.71 4.72 10.76
CA GLN A 256 -14.68 4.34 9.34
C GLN A 256 -13.84 3.09 9.11
N ASP A 257 -14.17 2.37 8.04
CA ASP A 257 -13.30 1.35 7.44
C ASP A 257 -12.41 2.02 6.40
N VAL A 258 -11.10 1.99 6.66
CA VAL A 258 -10.10 2.74 5.90
C VAL A 258 -9.22 1.78 5.12
N LEU A 259 -8.96 2.11 3.85
CA LEU A 259 -7.90 1.46 3.09
C LEU A 259 -6.61 2.27 3.20
N PHE A 260 -5.54 1.63 3.68
CA PHE A 260 -4.23 2.26 3.78
C PHE A 260 -3.24 1.63 2.80
N PHE A 261 -2.82 2.40 1.80
CA PHE A 261 -1.87 1.95 0.80
C PHE A 261 -0.47 2.42 1.17
N VAL A 262 0.49 1.50 1.15
CA VAL A 262 1.91 1.82 1.39
C VAL A 262 2.71 1.35 0.19
N ASP A 263 3.17 2.31 -0.62
CA ASP A 263 4.05 2.05 -1.75
C ASP A 263 5.33 2.85 -1.55
N ASN A 264 6.45 2.29 -1.11
CA ASN A 264 6.72 0.88 -0.83
C ASN A 264 7.25 0.67 0.59
N ILE A 265 6.77 -0.36 1.29
CA ILE A 265 7.19 -0.62 2.68
C ILE A 265 8.68 -0.99 2.79
N PHE A 266 9.28 -1.54 1.74
CA PHE A 266 10.73 -1.78 1.70
C PHE A 266 11.52 -0.47 1.80
N ARG A 267 11.03 0.62 1.19
CA ARG A 267 11.70 1.93 1.22
C ARG A 267 11.67 2.57 2.61
N PHE A 268 10.65 2.27 3.41
CA PHE A 268 10.63 2.61 4.84
C PHE A 268 11.79 1.93 5.58
N THR A 269 11.98 0.62 5.37
CA THR A 269 13.09 -0.13 5.94
C THR A 269 14.46 0.38 5.46
N GLN A 270 14.59 0.64 4.15
CA GLN A 270 15.82 1.16 3.58
C GLN A 270 16.20 2.51 4.19
N ALA A 271 15.24 3.42 4.30
CA ALA A 271 15.44 4.71 4.95
C ALA A 271 15.84 4.54 6.42
N GLY A 272 15.21 3.60 7.14
CA GLY A 272 15.59 3.25 8.51
C GLY A 272 17.04 2.77 8.63
N SER A 273 17.52 1.96 7.68
CA SER A 273 18.91 1.51 7.62
C SER A 273 19.88 2.69 7.39
N GLU A 274 19.58 3.58 6.45
CA GLU A 274 20.37 4.78 6.18
C GLU A 274 20.46 5.70 7.41
N VAL A 275 19.33 5.96 8.08
CA VAL A 275 19.30 6.75 9.33
C VAL A 275 20.11 6.05 10.42
N SER A 276 19.95 4.74 10.60
CA SER A 276 20.67 3.98 11.63
C SER A 276 22.19 4.05 11.45
N ALA A 277 22.67 3.97 10.21
CA ALA A 277 24.08 4.14 9.90
C ALA A 277 24.60 5.55 10.27
N LEU A 278 23.83 6.60 9.93
CA LEU A 278 24.18 7.98 10.27
C LEU A 278 24.14 8.26 11.78
N LEU A 279 23.29 7.57 12.54
CA LEU A 279 23.24 7.66 14.00
C LEU A 279 24.45 6.98 14.68
N GLY A 280 25.25 6.21 13.93
CA GLY A 280 26.42 5.48 14.43
C GLY A 280 26.08 4.14 15.08
N ARG A 281 24.92 3.55 14.77
CA ARG A 281 24.56 2.21 15.25
C ARG A 281 25.31 1.15 14.47
N ILE A 282 25.71 0.07 15.15
CA ILE A 282 26.34 -1.08 14.51
C ILE A 282 25.28 -1.76 13.62
N PRO A 283 25.56 -1.99 12.32
CA PRO A 283 24.62 -2.67 11.44
C PRO A 283 24.45 -4.15 11.81
N SER A 284 23.26 -4.67 11.52
CA SER A 284 22.89 -6.08 11.67
C SER A 284 23.15 -6.86 10.37
N ALA A 285 22.54 -8.04 10.24
CA ALA A 285 22.59 -8.88 9.05
C ALA A 285 22.28 -8.07 7.77
N VAL A 286 23.07 -8.31 6.72
CA VAL A 286 22.92 -7.68 5.38
C VAL A 286 23.01 -6.14 5.42
N GLY A 287 23.44 -5.55 6.54
CA GLY A 287 23.61 -4.10 6.67
C GLY A 287 22.38 -3.33 7.15
N TYR A 288 21.29 -4.01 7.56
CA TYR A 288 20.10 -3.35 8.11
C TYR A 288 20.32 -2.82 9.52
N GLN A 289 19.42 -1.94 9.97
CA GLN A 289 19.42 -1.44 11.34
C GLN A 289 19.16 -2.56 12.35
N PRO A 290 19.79 -2.52 13.54
CA PRO A 290 19.53 -3.50 14.61
C PRO A 290 18.10 -3.40 15.16
N THR A 291 17.41 -2.29 14.92
CA THR A 291 16.02 -2.02 15.32
C THR A 291 14.99 -2.40 14.26
N LEU A 292 15.37 -3.16 13.22
CA LEU A 292 14.50 -3.44 12.08
C LEU A 292 13.14 -4.02 12.51
N ALA A 293 13.17 -5.04 13.37
CA ALA A 293 11.96 -5.69 13.85
C ALA A 293 11.09 -4.76 14.70
N THR A 294 11.69 -3.92 15.54
CA THR A 294 10.94 -2.98 16.40
C THR A 294 10.35 -1.84 15.59
N ASP A 295 11.10 -1.27 14.65
CA ASP A 295 10.65 -0.15 13.81
C ASP A 295 9.50 -0.61 12.89
N MET A 296 9.63 -1.81 12.31
CA MET A 296 8.55 -2.43 11.54
C MET A 296 7.34 -2.74 12.41
N GLY A 297 7.55 -3.36 13.58
CA GLY A 297 6.47 -3.73 14.50
C GLY A 297 5.67 -2.52 14.99
N GLN A 298 6.33 -1.42 15.37
CA GLN A 298 5.66 -0.19 15.81
C GLN A 298 4.73 0.39 14.74
N MET A 299 5.12 0.30 13.46
CA MET A 299 4.29 0.75 12.35
C MET A 299 3.17 -0.25 12.03
N GLN A 300 3.51 -1.55 11.92
CA GLN A 300 2.57 -2.59 11.51
C GLN A 300 1.49 -2.85 12.56
N GLU A 301 1.81 -2.82 13.85
CA GLU A 301 0.81 -3.12 14.90
C GLU A 301 -0.23 -2.01 15.10
N ARG A 302 0.05 -0.80 14.61
CA ARG A 302 -0.94 0.28 14.53
C ARG A 302 -1.99 0.06 13.43
N ILE A 303 -1.63 -0.69 12.39
CA ILE A 303 -2.54 -1.12 11.32
C ILE A 303 -3.31 -2.33 11.82
N THR A 304 -4.51 -2.11 12.33
CA THR A 304 -5.37 -3.18 12.86
C THR A 304 -6.83 -2.75 12.92
N THR A 305 -7.72 -3.71 13.16
CA THR A 305 -9.12 -3.47 13.49
C THR A 305 -9.28 -3.19 14.97
N THR A 306 -9.96 -2.08 15.27
CA THR A 306 -10.37 -1.72 16.62
C THR A 306 -11.88 -1.91 16.79
N THR A 307 -12.37 -1.73 18.01
CA THR A 307 -13.83 -1.70 18.29
C THR A 307 -14.59 -0.58 17.57
N LYS A 308 -13.90 0.47 17.10
CA LYS A 308 -14.53 1.62 16.42
C LYS A 308 -14.57 1.46 14.91
N GLY A 309 -13.47 1.03 14.31
CA GLY A 309 -13.30 0.92 12.87
C GLY A 309 -12.08 0.08 12.51
N SER A 310 -11.83 -0.07 11.21
CA SER A 310 -10.73 -0.91 10.70
C SER A 310 -9.79 -0.15 9.77
N ILE A 311 -8.51 -0.54 9.76
CA ILE A 311 -7.54 -0.12 8.75
C ILE A 311 -7.08 -1.36 8.01
N THR A 312 -7.54 -1.54 6.77
CA THR A 312 -7.05 -2.61 5.91
C THR A 312 -5.90 -2.06 5.07
N SER A 313 -4.70 -2.59 5.26
CA SER A 313 -3.54 -2.08 4.52
C SER A 313 -3.17 -2.93 3.32
N VAL A 314 -2.85 -2.28 2.20
CA VAL A 314 -2.28 -2.91 1.01
C VAL A 314 -0.89 -2.34 0.79
N GLN A 315 0.11 -3.17 1.00
CA GLN A 315 1.51 -2.76 1.08
C GLN A 315 2.26 -3.35 -0.10
N ALA A 316 2.77 -2.50 -0.99
CA ALA A 316 3.67 -2.96 -2.02
C ALA A 316 5.00 -3.35 -1.37
N ILE A 317 5.49 -4.55 -1.67
CA ILE A 317 6.76 -5.06 -1.15
C ILE A 317 7.72 -5.29 -2.31
N TYR A 318 8.85 -4.60 -2.26
CA TYR A 318 9.99 -4.89 -3.11
C TYR A 318 10.85 -5.98 -2.46
N VAL A 319 11.08 -7.07 -3.19
CA VAL A 319 11.99 -8.14 -2.76
C VAL A 319 13.35 -7.88 -3.43
N PRO A 320 14.38 -7.50 -2.66
CA PRO A 320 15.69 -7.21 -3.23
C PRO A 320 16.29 -8.49 -3.82
N ALA A 321 16.74 -8.41 -5.08
CA ALA A 321 17.36 -9.52 -5.81
C ALA A 321 16.53 -10.82 -5.85
N ASP A 322 15.19 -10.70 -5.73
CA ASP A 322 14.26 -11.84 -5.62
C ASP A 322 14.57 -12.79 -4.45
N ASP A 323 15.28 -12.32 -3.42
CA ASP A 323 15.62 -13.07 -2.21
C ASP A 323 14.59 -12.84 -1.08
N LEU A 324 13.70 -13.81 -0.91
CA LEU A 324 12.69 -13.82 0.18
C LEU A 324 13.30 -14.00 1.57
N THR A 325 14.58 -14.40 1.67
CA THR A 325 15.29 -14.61 2.93
C THR A 325 15.97 -13.34 3.45
N ASP A 326 15.96 -12.26 2.66
CA ASP A 326 16.42 -10.96 3.12
C ASP A 326 15.62 -10.52 4.38
N PRO A 327 16.29 -9.98 5.42
CA PRO A 327 15.63 -9.58 6.66
C PRO A 327 14.45 -8.62 6.50
N ALA A 328 14.46 -7.73 5.50
CA ALA A 328 13.40 -6.76 5.28
C ALA A 328 12.05 -7.39 4.85
N PRO A 329 11.98 -8.17 3.74
CA PRO A 329 10.78 -8.91 3.41
C PRO A 329 10.45 -9.96 4.47
N ALA A 330 11.42 -10.69 5.02
CA ALA A 330 11.18 -11.70 6.07
C ALA A 330 10.47 -11.14 7.30
N THR A 331 10.89 -9.96 7.77
CA THR A 331 10.25 -9.27 8.90
C THR A 331 8.85 -8.78 8.52
N SER A 332 8.69 -8.25 7.30
CA SER A 332 7.39 -7.77 6.81
C SER A 332 6.38 -8.92 6.70
N PHE A 333 6.81 -10.09 6.20
CA PHE A 333 5.97 -11.29 6.05
C PHE A 333 5.33 -11.75 7.35
N ALA A 334 6.03 -11.62 8.48
CA ALA A 334 5.49 -12.04 9.77
C ALA A 334 4.20 -11.29 10.14
N HIS A 335 4.04 -10.05 9.65
CA HIS A 335 2.88 -9.21 9.92
C HIS A 335 1.78 -9.35 8.87
N LEU A 336 1.99 -10.00 7.72
CA LEU A 336 0.98 -10.09 6.66
C LEU A 336 -0.06 -11.17 6.92
N ASP A 337 -1.32 -10.87 6.60
CA ASP A 337 -2.46 -11.78 6.65
C ASP A 337 -2.75 -12.43 5.30
N ALA A 338 -2.46 -11.69 4.22
CA ALA A 338 -2.58 -12.18 2.85
C ALA A 338 -1.41 -11.71 1.99
N THR A 339 -1.02 -12.54 1.04
CA THR A 339 0.00 -12.23 0.02
C THR A 339 -0.64 -12.34 -1.36
N THR A 340 -0.51 -11.29 -2.15
CA THR A 340 -0.93 -11.25 -3.55
C THR A 340 0.30 -11.07 -4.41
N VAL A 341 0.65 -12.11 -5.17
CA VAL A 341 1.83 -12.12 -6.03
C VAL A 341 1.41 -11.80 -7.45
N LEU A 342 1.95 -10.74 -8.04
CA LEU A 342 1.75 -10.38 -9.43
C LEU A 342 2.91 -10.86 -10.29
N SER A 343 2.60 -11.68 -11.29
CA SER A 343 3.59 -12.36 -12.12
C SER A 343 3.67 -11.77 -13.52
N ARG A 344 4.90 -11.57 -14.01
CA ARG A 344 5.16 -11.13 -15.39
C ARG A 344 4.69 -12.16 -16.41
N SER A 345 4.85 -13.46 -16.12
CA SER A 345 4.47 -14.52 -17.07
C SER A 345 2.95 -14.57 -17.30
N ILE A 346 2.16 -14.13 -16.32
CA ILE A 346 0.70 -14.00 -16.43
C ILE A 346 0.33 -12.73 -17.21
N ALA A 347 1.01 -11.62 -16.94
CA ALA A 347 0.83 -10.36 -17.68
C ALA A 347 1.16 -10.51 -19.18
N GLU A 348 2.21 -11.26 -19.53
CA GLU A 348 2.62 -11.56 -20.92
C GLU A 348 1.57 -12.39 -21.67
N LYS A 349 0.73 -13.17 -20.97
CA LYS A 349 -0.43 -13.86 -21.55
C LYS A 349 -1.62 -12.92 -21.79
N GLY A 350 -1.52 -11.64 -21.41
CA GLY A 350 -2.59 -10.66 -21.46
C GLY A 350 -3.62 -10.78 -20.35
N ILE A 351 -3.34 -11.54 -19.28
CA ILE A 351 -4.29 -11.76 -18.19
C ILE A 351 -4.12 -10.66 -17.14
N TYR A 352 -5.16 -9.85 -16.95
CA TYR A 352 -5.20 -8.78 -15.95
C TYR A 352 -6.42 -8.94 -15.03
N PRO A 353 -6.27 -8.78 -13.70
CA PRO A 353 -5.01 -8.52 -12.99
C PRO A 353 -4.05 -9.73 -13.05
N ALA A 354 -2.74 -9.46 -13.07
CA ALA A 354 -1.71 -10.47 -13.29
C ALA A 354 -1.36 -11.29 -12.03
N VAL A 355 -2.37 -11.64 -11.22
CA VAL A 355 -2.21 -12.36 -9.95
C VAL A 355 -1.87 -13.81 -10.21
N ASP A 356 -0.81 -14.31 -9.56
CA ASP A 356 -0.46 -15.72 -9.54
C ASP A 356 -1.38 -16.48 -8.58
N PRO A 357 -2.24 -17.38 -9.08
CA PRO A 357 -3.23 -18.09 -8.28
C PRO A 357 -2.63 -19.17 -7.35
N LEU A 358 -1.37 -19.54 -7.56
CA LEU A 358 -0.68 -20.59 -6.80
C LEU A 358 0.28 -20.00 -5.76
N ASP A 359 0.94 -18.89 -6.08
CA ASP A 359 1.89 -18.22 -5.17
C ASP A 359 1.21 -17.20 -4.23
N SER A 360 -0.03 -16.78 -4.55
CA SER A 360 -0.84 -15.93 -3.66
C SER A 360 -1.52 -16.75 -2.58
N THR A 361 -1.51 -16.25 -1.34
CA THR A 361 -2.04 -16.97 -0.16
C THR A 361 -2.81 -16.03 0.77
N SER A 362 -3.67 -16.58 1.61
CA SER A 362 -4.36 -15.83 2.67
C SER A 362 -4.65 -16.72 3.86
N ARG A 363 -4.50 -16.16 5.08
CA ARG A 363 -4.95 -16.80 6.32
C ARG A 363 -6.47 -16.92 6.39
N MET A 364 -7.19 -16.09 5.65
CA MET A 364 -8.66 -16.13 5.60
C MET A 364 -9.19 -17.30 4.77
N LEU A 365 -8.36 -17.97 3.97
CA LEU A 365 -8.77 -19.15 3.20
C LEU A 365 -8.81 -20.40 4.11
N ASP A 366 -9.72 -20.37 5.08
CA ASP A 366 -10.03 -21.43 6.03
C ASP A 366 -11.54 -21.71 6.00
N PRO A 367 -11.99 -22.99 5.96
CA PRO A 367 -13.40 -23.33 5.88
C PRO A 367 -14.24 -22.79 7.06
N LEU A 368 -13.62 -22.51 8.22
CA LEU A 368 -14.29 -21.90 9.37
C LEU A 368 -14.58 -20.40 9.19
N ILE A 369 -13.88 -19.74 8.26
CA ILE A 369 -13.98 -18.30 8.00
C ILE A 369 -14.78 -18.04 6.73
N VAL A 370 -14.34 -18.59 5.59
CA VAL A 370 -14.99 -18.38 4.28
C VAL A 370 -16.15 -19.34 4.00
N GLY A 371 -16.33 -20.36 4.84
CA GLY A 371 -17.30 -21.43 4.63
C GLY A 371 -16.75 -22.56 3.76
N GLU A 372 -17.38 -23.73 3.89
CA GLU A 372 -16.95 -24.98 3.24
C GLU A 372 -17.02 -24.90 1.71
N GLU A 373 -18.09 -24.32 1.16
CA GLU A 373 -18.29 -24.21 -0.28
C GLU A 373 -17.20 -23.35 -0.95
N HIS A 374 -16.91 -22.16 -0.41
CA HIS A 374 -15.85 -21.29 -0.93
C HIS A 374 -14.51 -22.01 -0.88
N TYR A 375 -14.16 -22.58 0.29
CA TYR A 375 -12.90 -23.26 0.49
C TYR A 375 -12.70 -24.43 -0.49
N GLU A 376 -13.71 -25.31 -0.65
CA GLU A 376 -13.62 -26.44 -1.57
C GLU A 376 -13.43 -26.01 -3.02
N VAL A 377 -14.17 -24.98 -3.47
CA VAL A 377 -14.06 -24.45 -4.83
C VAL A 377 -12.67 -23.87 -5.06
N ALA A 378 -12.16 -23.06 -4.13
CA ALA A 378 -10.80 -22.50 -4.21
C ALA A 378 -9.73 -23.60 -4.27
N ARG A 379 -9.83 -24.65 -3.44
CA ARG A 379 -8.89 -25.79 -3.45
C ARG A 379 -8.94 -26.59 -4.75
N LYS A 380 -10.12 -26.82 -5.31
CA LYS A 380 -10.28 -27.49 -6.62
C LYS A 380 -9.69 -26.66 -7.76
N VAL A 381 -9.89 -25.35 -7.75
CA VAL A 381 -9.26 -24.42 -8.70
C VAL A 381 -7.73 -24.49 -8.60
N GLN A 382 -7.17 -24.37 -7.40
CA GLN A 382 -5.71 -24.50 -7.17
C GLN A 382 -5.17 -25.86 -7.63
N SER A 383 -5.85 -26.96 -7.29
CA SER A 383 -5.44 -28.31 -7.71
C SER A 383 -5.43 -28.46 -9.23
N THR A 384 -6.40 -27.88 -9.92
CA THR A 384 -6.51 -27.94 -11.39
C THR A 384 -5.39 -27.15 -12.05
N LEU A 385 -5.11 -25.94 -11.54
CA LEU A 385 -4.01 -25.09 -12.02
C LEU A 385 -2.63 -25.69 -11.71
N GLN A 386 -2.46 -26.33 -10.55
CA GLN A 386 -1.23 -27.02 -10.19
C GLN A 386 -0.96 -28.20 -11.12
N ARG A 387 -1.99 -29.00 -11.44
CA ARG A 387 -1.84 -30.10 -12.41
C ARG A 387 -1.51 -29.57 -13.80
N TYR A 388 -2.14 -28.47 -14.23
CA TYR A 388 -1.78 -27.82 -15.48
C TYR A 388 -0.32 -27.35 -15.53
N LYS A 389 0.18 -26.72 -14.45
CA LYS A 389 1.59 -26.30 -14.34
C LYS A 389 2.56 -27.49 -14.47
N ALA A 390 2.24 -28.63 -13.86
CA ALA A 390 3.02 -29.86 -14.00
C ALA A 390 3.01 -30.46 -15.42
N LEU A 391 1.91 -30.28 -16.16
CA LEU A 391 1.77 -30.76 -17.53
C LEU A 391 2.38 -29.81 -18.58
N GLN A 392 2.61 -28.53 -18.26
CA GLN A 392 3.16 -27.55 -19.20
C GLN A 392 4.52 -27.96 -19.78
N ASP A 393 5.43 -28.50 -18.95
CA ASP A 393 6.74 -28.96 -19.41
C ASP A 393 6.63 -30.13 -20.38
N ILE A 394 5.69 -31.05 -20.12
CA ILE A 394 5.40 -32.20 -20.99
C ILE A 394 4.82 -31.70 -22.32
N ILE A 395 3.85 -30.78 -22.27
CA ILE A 395 3.23 -30.18 -23.47
C ILE A 395 4.28 -29.46 -24.32
N ALA A 396 5.21 -28.74 -23.70
CA ALA A 396 6.25 -28.01 -24.40
C ALA A 396 7.25 -28.92 -25.14
N ILE A 397 7.49 -30.14 -24.65
CA ILE A 397 8.43 -31.10 -25.23
C ILE A 397 7.75 -32.06 -26.21
N LEU A 398 6.63 -32.67 -25.80
CA LEU A 398 5.97 -33.77 -26.52
C LEU A 398 4.74 -33.33 -27.33
N GLY A 399 4.16 -32.16 -27.01
CA GLY A 399 2.91 -31.69 -27.59
C GLY A 399 1.67 -32.15 -26.80
N MET A 400 0.51 -31.55 -27.09
CA MET A 400 -0.75 -31.88 -26.39
C MET A 400 -1.32 -33.25 -26.75
N ASP A 401 -0.97 -33.81 -27.91
CA ASP A 401 -1.56 -35.05 -28.41
C ASP A 401 -1.12 -36.28 -27.60
N GLU A 402 0.05 -36.20 -26.97
CA GLU A 402 0.67 -37.24 -26.14
C GLU A 402 0.08 -37.33 -24.72
N LEU A 403 -0.81 -36.41 -24.36
CA LEU A 403 -1.50 -36.44 -23.07
C LEU A 403 -2.65 -37.46 -23.07
N SER A 404 -2.95 -38.02 -21.91
CA SER A 404 -4.18 -38.79 -21.70
C SER A 404 -5.41 -37.91 -21.92
N GLU A 405 -6.56 -38.50 -22.27
CA GLU A 405 -7.80 -37.72 -22.44
C GLU A 405 -8.24 -37.00 -21.15
N GLU A 406 -7.93 -37.57 -19.98
CA GLU A 406 -8.16 -36.93 -18.68
C GLU A 406 -7.26 -35.71 -18.47
N ASP A 407 -5.99 -35.81 -18.86
CA ASP A 407 -5.04 -34.69 -18.79
C ASP A 407 -5.39 -33.60 -19.81
N LYS A 408 -5.81 -33.95 -21.02
CA LYS A 408 -6.32 -33.00 -22.01
C LYS A 408 -7.53 -32.23 -21.47
N LEU A 409 -8.47 -32.93 -20.82
CA LEU A 409 -9.62 -32.30 -20.17
C LEU A 409 -9.18 -31.35 -19.04
N SER A 410 -8.24 -31.79 -18.19
CA SER A 410 -7.69 -30.99 -17.10
C SER A 410 -7.01 -29.72 -17.61
N VAL A 411 -6.23 -29.83 -18.70
CA VAL A 411 -5.58 -28.69 -19.37
C VAL A 411 -6.63 -27.73 -19.95
N ALA A 412 -7.65 -28.25 -20.64
CA ALA A 412 -8.72 -27.43 -21.20
C ALA A 412 -9.48 -26.65 -20.12
N ARG A 413 -9.81 -27.28 -18.99
CA ARG A 413 -10.44 -26.61 -17.84
C ARG A 413 -9.50 -25.59 -17.21
N ALA A 414 -8.22 -25.93 -17.01
CA ALA A 414 -7.25 -25.02 -16.43
C ALA A 414 -7.06 -23.75 -17.26
N ARG A 415 -6.98 -23.86 -18.60
CA ARG A 415 -6.89 -22.68 -19.49
C ARG A 415 -8.11 -21.79 -19.40
N LYS A 416 -9.32 -22.37 -19.29
CA LYS A 416 -10.56 -21.60 -19.08
C LYS A 416 -10.57 -20.90 -17.73
N ILE A 417 -10.16 -21.59 -16.66
CA ILE A 417 -10.02 -21.02 -15.32
C ILE A 417 -9.00 -19.87 -15.33
N GLU A 418 -7.82 -20.07 -15.92
CA GLU A 418 -6.78 -19.04 -16.03
C GLU A 418 -7.30 -17.77 -16.73
N ARG A 419 -8.07 -17.94 -17.82
CA ARG A 419 -8.73 -16.83 -18.51
C ARG A 419 -9.85 -16.21 -17.69
N PHE A 420 -10.66 -17.00 -16.99
CA PHE A 420 -11.79 -16.52 -16.19
C PHE A 420 -11.37 -15.74 -14.95
N LEU A 421 -10.14 -15.93 -14.47
CA LEU A 421 -9.53 -15.10 -13.43
C LEU A 421 -9.27 -13.65 -13.91
N SER A 422 -9.21 -13.41 -15.22
CA SER A 422 -9.14 -12.04 -15.76
C SER A 422 -10.46 -11.27 -15.55
N GLN A 423 -10.34 -9.96 -15.36
CA GLN A 423 -11.48 -9.09 -15.10
C GLN A 423 -11.23 -7.68 -15.65
N PRO A 424 -12.18 -7.09 -16.39
CA PRO A 424 -12.08 -5.69 -16.77
C PRO A 424 -12.30 -4.78 -15.55
N PHE A 425 -11.33 -3.93 -15.25
CA PHE A 425 -11.37 -2.96 -14.16
C PHE A 425 -11.97 -1.62 -14.61
N PHE A 426 -12.63 -0.92 -13.70
CA PHE A 426 -13.19 0.42 -13.99
C PHE A 426 -12.09 1.42 -14.32
N VAL A 427 -11.02 1.40 -13.54
CA VAL A 427 -9.89 2.32 -13.73
C VAL A 427 -9.11 2.04 -15.01
N ALA A 428 -9.26 0.83 -15.57
CA ALA A 428 -8.60 0.43 -16.81
C ALA A 428 -9.48 0.57 -18.06
N GLU A 429 -10.71 1.11 -17.95
CA GLU A 429 -11.63 1.27 -19.06
C GLU A 429 -11.04 2.16 -20.17
N VAL A 430 -10.28 3.19 -19.80
CA VAL A 430 -9.59 4.11 -20.74
C VAL A 430 -8.56 3.36 -21.61
N PHE A 431 -7.90 2.34 -21.05
CA PHE A 431 -6.87 1.57 -21.74
C PHE A 431 -7.44 0.35 -22.48
N THR A 432 -8.47 -0.28 -21.93
CA THR A 432 -9.03 -1.54 -22.46
C THR A 432 -10.23 -1.33 -23.37
N GLY A 433 -10.88 -0.16 -23.33
CA GLY A 433 -12.12 0.14 -24.04
C GLY A 433 -13.33 -0.71 -23.60
N SER A 434 -13.16 -1.54 -22.57
CA SER A 434 -14.19 -2.44 -22.05
C SER A 434 -14.70 -1.92 -20.71
N PRO A 435 -16.02 -1.88 -20.49
CA PRO A 435 -16.59 -1.35 -19.25
C PRO A 435 -16.16 -2.20 -18.07
N GLY A 436 -15.72 -1.53 -17.00
CA GLY A 436 -15.33 -2.18 -15.75
C GLY A 436 -16.47 -2.99 -15.12
N LYS A 437 -16.12 -4.06 -14.40
CA LYS A 437 -17.09 -4.95 -13.76
C LYS A 437 -16.72 -5.18 -12.30
N LEU A 438 -17.69 -4.98 -11.42
CA LEU A 438 -17.63 -5.39 -10.02
C LEU A 438 -18.35 -6.74 -9.88
N VAL A 439 -17.64 -7.78 -9.45
CA VAL A 439 -18.19 -9.14 -9.39
C VAL A 439 -18.51 -9.50 -7.93
N ALA A 440 -19.72 -9.98 -7.67
CA ALA A 440 -20.11 -10.43 -6.33
C ALA A 440 -19.38 -11.72 -5.93
N LEU A 441 -19.20 -11.93 -4.63
CA LEU A 441 -18.52 -13.11 -4.10
C LEU A 441 -19.29 -14.39 -4.45
N GLU A 442 -20.61 -14.37 -4.31
CA GLU A 442 -21.47 -15.53 -4.59
C GLU A 442 -21.42 -15.93 -6.07
N ASP A 443 -21.37 -14.94 -6.96
CA ASP A 443 -21.27 -15.17 -8.40
C ASP A 443 -19.89 -15.70 -8.79
N THR A 444 -18.84 -15.24 -8.10
CA THR A 444 -17.48 -15.76 -8.25
C THR A 444 -17.46 -17.26 -7.88
N ILE A 445 -17.95 -17.61 -6.68
CA ILE A 445 -17.95 -19.00 -6.20
C ILE A 445 -18.76 -19.90 -7.14
N LYS A 446 -19.97 -19.49 -7.54
CA LYS A 446 -20.82 -20.26 -8.46
C LYS A 446 -20.16 -20.46 -9.83
N GLY A 447 -19.59 -19.40 -10.41
CA GLY A 447 -18.92 -19.46 -11.71
C GLY A 447 -17.73 -20.43 -11.71
N PHE A 448 -16.87 -20.34 -10.70
CA PHE A 448 -15.72 -21.25 -10.58
C PHE A 448 -16.14 -22.69 -10.23
N LYS A 449 -17.19 -22.87 -9.43
CA LYS A 449 -17.77 -24.19 -9.12
C LYS A 449 -18.24 -24.92 -10.39
N GLY A 450 -19.01 -24.25 -11.24
CA GLY A 450 -19.46 -24.84 -12.50
C GLY A 450 -18.30 -25.15 -13.47
N LEU A 451 -17.26 -24.30 -13.48
CA LEU A 451 -16.03 -24.54 -14.26
C LEU A 451 -15.28 -25.80 -13.81
N VAL A 452 -15.03 -25.96 -12.50
CA VAL A 452 -14.30 -27.13 -11.99
C VAL A 452 -15.12 -28.42 -12.11
N ASN A 453 -16.44 -28.33 -12.04
CA ASN A 453 -17.35 -29.46 -12.23
C ASN A 453 -17.56 -29.86 -13.70
N GLY A 454 -17.13 -29.02 -14.66
CA GLY A 454 -17.25 -29.30 -16.10
C GLY A 454 -18.56 -28.88 -16.76
N GLU A 455 -19.40 -28.09 -16.08
CA GLU A 455 -20.69 -27.62 -16.60
C GLU A 455 -20.51 -26.75 -17.87
N TYR A 456 -19.36 -26.08 -17.98
CA TYR A 456 -19.01 -25.18 -19.08
C TYR A 456 -17.93 -25.72 -20.03
N ASP A 457 -17.73 -27.05 -20.06
CA ASP A 457 -16.70 -27.68 -20.92
C ASP A 457 -16.97 -27.46 -22.42
N HIS A 458 -18.23 -27.27 -22.82
CA HIS A 458 -18.63 -27.00 -24.20
C HIS A 458 -18.34 -25.57 -24.68
N LEU A 459 -18.05 -24.62 -23.78
CA LEU A 459 -17.77 -23.23 -24.14
C LEU A 459 -16.30 -23.05 -24.60
N PRO A 460 -16.02 -22.18 -25.59
CA PRO A 460 -14.67 -21.91 -26.04
C PRO A 460 -13.86 -21.10 -25.01
N GLU A 461 -12.53 -21.28 -24.97
CA GLU A 461 -11.64 -20.58 -24.02
C GLU A 461 -11.77 -19.05 -24.09
N ALA A 462 -11.93 -18.49 -25.29
CA ALA A 462 -12.04 -17.05 -25.53
C ALA A 462 -13.28 -16.41 -24.88
N ALA A 463 -14.31 -17.20 -24.56
CA ALA A 463 -15.52 -16.71 -23.89
C ALA A 463 -15.24 -16.28 -22.43
N PHE A 464 -14.23 -16.87 -21.79
CA PHE A 464 -13.89 -16.61 -20.40
C PHE A 464 -12.90 -15.44 -20.21
N TYR A 465 -12.38 -14.87 -21.30
CA TYR A 465 -11.40 -13.79 -21.24
C TYR A 465 -12.08 -12.42 -21.09
N MET A 466 -11.62 -11.60 -20.13
CA MET A 466 -12.09 -10.23 -19.88
C MET A 466 -13.62 -10.12 -19.77
N VAL A 467 -14.20 -10.91 -18.86
CA VAL A 467 -15.63 -10.91 -18.53
C VAL A 467 -15.81 -10.79 -17.01
N GLY A 468 -16.95 -10.28 -16.55
CA GLY A 468 -17.30 -10.22 -15.13
C GLY A 468 -17.82 -11.57 -14.63
N SER A 469 -19.13 -11.78 -14.75
CA SER A 469 -19.84 -12.97 -14.28
C SER A 469 -19.82 -14.13 -15.30
N MET A 470 -20.30 -15.30 -14.87
CA MET A 470 -20.44 -16.46 -15.74
C MET A 470 -21.49 -16.26 -16.85
N ASP A 471 -22.55 -15.50 -16.56
CA ASP A 471 -23.59 -15.20 -17.56
C ASP A 471 -23.01 -14.40 -18.73
N GLU A 472 -22.11 -13.44 -18.46
CA GLU A 472 -21.40 -12.70 -19.51
C GLU A 472 -20.50 -13.60 -20.35
N ALA A 473 -19.86 -14.62 -19.74
CA ALA A 473 -19.08 -15.61 -20.47
C ALA A 473 -19.97 -16.43 -21.42
N ILE A 474 -21.15 -16.85 -20.97
CA ILE A 474 -22.13 -17.58 -21.79
C ILE A 474 -22.65 -16.71 -22.94
N GLU A 475 -22.96 -15.45 -22.69
CA GLU A 475 -23.37 -14.50 -23.74
C GLU A 475 -22.27 -14.26 -24.77
N LYS A 476 -21.03 -14.10 -24.31
CA LYS A 476 -19.86 -13.94 -25.18
C LYS A 476 -19.62 -15.18 -26.04
N ALA A 477 -19.79 -16.38 -25.48
CA ALA A 477 -19.71 -17.62 -26.24
C ALA A 477 -20.77 -17.69 -27.35
N LYS A 478 -22.00 -17.25 -27.09
CA LYS A 478 -23.06 -17.19 -28.11
C LYS A 478 -22.72 -16.22 -29.24
N LYS A 479 -22.13 -15.06 -28.94
CA LYS A 479 -21.68 -14.10 -29.95
C LYS A 479 -20.56 -14.68 -30.82
N LEU A 480 -19.55 -15.32 -30.21
CA LEU A 480 -18.46 -15.97 -30.94
C LEU A 480 -18.96 -17.10 -31.84
N ALA A 481 -19.94 -17.88 -31.38
CA ALA A 481 -20.56 -18.93 -32.20
C ALA A 481 -21.36 -18.34 -33.38
N GLY A 482 -22.00 -17.18 -33.19
CA GLY A 482 -22.74 -16.47 -34.24
C GLY A 482 -21.86 -15.75 -35.26
N GLU A 483 -20.65 -15.34 -34.88
CA GLU A 483 -19.65 -14.74 -35.80
C GLU A 483 -18.87 -15.80 -36.60
N ALA A 484 -18.79 -17.03 -36.08
CA ALA A 484 -18.14 -18.17 -36.74
C ALA A 484 -19.09 -18.95 -37.68
N ALA A 485 -20.40 -18.72 -37.59
CA ALA A 485 -21.44 -19.29 -38.45
C ALA A 485 -21.78 -18.34 -39.60
#